data_AF-A0AAD5GJK7-F1
#
_entry.id   AF-A0AAD5GJK7-F1
#
_cell.length_a   1.000
_cell.length_b   1.000
_cell.length_c   1.000
_cell.angle_alpha   90.00
_cell.angle_beta   90.00
_cell.angle_gamma   90.00
#
_symmetry.space_group_name_H-M   'P 1'
#
loop_
_entity.id
_entity.type
_entity.pdbx_description
1 polymer ?
#
loop_
_entity_poly.entity_id
_entity_poly.type
_entity_poly.pdbx_seq_one_letter_code
_entity_poly.pdbx_strand_id
1 'polypeptide(L)'
;EVALPGGKADEDDVDDADTATREAKEEIGLLPSLVDVVAFLEPFLSKHLLRVVPVIGILSDRDAFTPTPNVAEVVDVFDAPLDMFLKDENRRSEKREWMGDEYLVHYFDYETGGKKYLIWGLTAGILIRAASVVYQRPPDFLEQTPKFKVPRVLGKDTIMQ
;
A
#
# COMPACT_ATOMS: atom_id res chain seq x y z
N GLU A 1 -1.26 1.41 13.12
CA GLU A 1 -0.63 0.41 12.22
C GLU A 1 0.21 1.17 11.20
N VAL A 2 1.08 0.50 10.43
CA VAL A 2 1.76 1.17 9.31
C VAL A 2 0.95 0.96 8.03
N ALA A 3 0.64 2.06 7.34
CA ALA A 3 -0.10 2.08 6.09
C ALA A 3 0.51 3.09 5.11
N LEU A 4 0.20 2.91 3.83
CA LEU A 4 0.40 3.95 2.82
C LEU A 4 -0.70 5.01 3.00
N PRO A 5 -0.46 6.27 2.59
CA PRO A 5 -1.52 7.27 2.58
C PRO A 5 -2.67 6.83 1.68
N GLY A 6 -3.91 7.10 2.10
CA GLY A 6 -5.09 6.72 1.34
C GLY A 6 -6.32 6.44 2.19
N GLY A 7 -7.47 6.48 1.55
CA GLY A 7 -8.76 6.33 2.21
C GLY A 7 -9.85 5.89 1.27
N LYS A 8 -11.09 6.20 1.65
CA LYS A 8 -12.27 5.82 0.88
C LYS A 8 -12.50 6.86 -0.22
N ALA A 9 -12.92 6.41 -1.39
CA ALA A 9 -13.40 7.32 -2.42
C ALA A 9 -14.62 8.12 -1.95
N ASP A 10 -14.57 9.42 -2.16
CA ASP A 10 -15.66 10.36 -1.95
C ASP A 10 -16.48 10.54 -3.23
N GLU A 11 -17.70 11.09 -3.10
CA GLU A 11 -18.60 11.28 -4.25
C GLU A 11 -18.04 12.25 -5.30
N ASP A 12 -17.17 13.17 -4.86
CA ASP A 12 -16.55 14.20 -5.70
C ASP A 12 -15.23 13.72 -6.34
N ASP A 13 -14.69 12.57 -5.93
CA ASP A 13 -13.45 12.03 -6.51
C ASP A 13 -13.71 11.55 -7.94
N VAL A 14 -12.92 12.05 -8.90
CA VAL A 14 -13.12 11.72 -10.33
C VAL A 14 -12.69 10.30 -10.66
N ASP A 15 -11.62 9.82 -10.03
CA ASP A 15 -11.08 8.47 -10.20
C ASP A 15 -10.23 8.03 -8.98
N ASP A 16 -9.68 6.80 -9.04
CA ASP A 16 -8.87 6.22 -7.96
C ASP A 16 -7.60 7.07 -7.67
N ALA A 17 -7.09 7.86 -8.62
CA ALA A 17 -5.92 8.73 -8.41
C ALA A 17 -6.30 10.04 -7.69
N ASP A 18 -7.46 10.61 -8.01
CA ASP A 18 -8.00 11.76 -7.29
C ASP A 18 -8.22 11.41 -5.81
N THR A 19 -8.83 10.25 -5.52
CA THR A 19 -8.94 9.72 -4.14
C THR A 19 -7.58 9.61 -3.47
N ALA A 20 -6.60 8.94 -4.10
CA ALA A 20 -5.29 8.73 -3.49
C ALA A 20 -4.53 10.04 -3.22
N THR A 21 -4.62 11.02 -4.13
CA THR A 21 -3.91 12.30 -3.99
C THR A 21 -4.60 13.26 -3.03
N ARG A 22 -5.94 13.24 -2.96
CA ARG A 22 -6.71 13.96 -1.91
C ARG A 22 -6.34 13.43 -0.53
N GLU A 23 -6.42 12.13 -0.32
CA GLU A 23 -6.11 11.49 0.97
C GLU A 23 -4.65 11.74 1.37
N ALA A 24 -3.69 11.60 0.46
CA ALA A 24 -2.28 11.92 0.74
C ALA A 24 -2.07 13.41 1.11
N LYS A 25 -2.85 14.33 0.53
CA LYS A 25 -2.83 15.73 0.91
C LYS A 25 -3.39 15.93 2.33
N GLU A 26 -4.50 15.28 2.65
CA GLU A 26 -5.17 15.37 3.96
C GLU A 26 -4.30 14.78 5.08
N GLU A 27 -3.75 13.58 4.86
CA GLU A 27 -3.03 12.83 5.87
C GLU A 27 -1.59 13.32 6.09
N ILE A 28 -0.85 13.64 5.02
CA ILE A 28 0.59 13.96 5.09
C ILE A 28 0.98 15.29 4.42
N GLY A 29 0.01 16.08 3.95
CA GLY A 29 0.27 17.39 3.33
C GLY A 29 0.86 17.30 1.92
N LEU A 30 0.80 16.15 1.25
CA LEU A 30 1.35 15.98 -0.08
C LEU A 30 0.47 16.63 -1.14
N LEU A 31 0.89 17.78 -1.65
CA LEU A 31 0.15 18.48 -2.71
C LEU A 31 0.12 17.64 -4.00
N PRO A 32 -1.05 17.47 -4.66
CA PRO A 32 -1.15 16.72 -5.91
C PRO A 32 -0.21 17.23 -7.01
N SER A 33 0.11 18.52 -7.02
CA SER A 33 1.05 19.14 -7.97
C SER A 33 2.51 18.71 -7.81
N LEU A 34 2.87 18.02 -6.71
CA LEU A 34 4.22 17.51 -6.45
C LEU A 34 4.37 16.05 -6.88
N VAL A 35 3.29 15.40 -7.32
CA VAL A 35 3.24 13.97 -7.60
C VAL A 35 2.78 13.73 -9.04
N ASP A 36 3.62 13.04 -9.80
CA ASP A 36 3.24 12.48 -11.09
C ASP A 36 2.70 11.07 -10.88
N VAL A 37 1.40 10.85 -11.10
CA VAL A 37 0.81 9.50 -11.07
C VAL A 37 1.23 8.75 -12.34
N VAL A 38 1.94 7.64 -12.16
CA VAL A 38 2.55 6.90 -13.28
C VAL A 38 1.96 5.52 -13.52
N ALA A 39 1.30 4.93 -12.52
CA ALA A 39 0.68 3.62 -12.67
C ALA A 39 -0.40 3.36 -11.62
N PHE A 40 -1.28 2.42 -11.95
CA PHE A 40 -2.20 1.76 -11.02
C PHE A 40 -1.80 0.29 -10.96
N LEU A 41 -1.67 -0.27 -9.75
CA LEU A 41 -1.51 -1.71 -9.59
C LEU A 41 -2.88 -2.41 -9.66
N GLU A 42 -2.86 -3.72 -9.88
CA GLU A 42 -4.09 -4.50 -9.78
C GLU A 42 -4.73 -4.37 -8.38
N PRO A 43 -6.07 -4.40 -8.27
CA PRO A 43 -6.71 -4.22 -6.98
C PRO A 43 -6.39 -5.35 -6.00
N PHE A 44 -6.16 -4.97 -4.75
CA PHE A 44 -6.04 -5.89 -3.63
C PHE A 44 -7.38 -5.99 -2.90
N LEU A 45 -7.61 -7.12 -2.24
CA LEU A 45 -8.75 -7.30 -1.35
C LEU A 45 -8.27 -7.26 0.10
N SER A 46 -8.82 -6.34 0.89
CA SER A 46 -8.52 -6.28 2.31
C SER A 46 -9.16 -7.45 3.08
N LYS A 47 -8.75 -7.65 4.33
CA LYS A 47 -9.36 -8.62 5.25
C LYS A 47 -10.87 -8.40 5.48
N HIS A 48 -11.36 -7.20 5.17
CA HIS A 48 -12.76 -6.80 5.29
C HIS A 48 -13.49 -6.78 3.94
N LEU A 49 -12.95 -7.44 2.91
CA LEU A 49 -13.54 -7.51 1.57
C LEU A 49 -13.64 -6.16 0.84
N LEU A 50 -12.92 -5.14 1.31
CA LEU A 50 -12.81 -3.86 0.61
C LEU A 50 -11.79 -3.97 -0.54
N ARG A 51 -12.19 -3.51 -1.73
CA ARG A 51 -11.30 -3.35 -2.89
C ARG A 51 -10.39 -2.14 -2.64
N VAL A 52 -9.09 -2.36 -2.73
CA VAL A 52 -8.05 -1.32 -2.59
C VAL A 52 -7.27 -1.24 -3.89
N VAL A 53 -7.14 -0.05 -4.46
CA VAL A 53 -6.37 0.17 -5.69
C VAL A 53 -5.10 0.94 -5.34
N PRO A 54 -3.91 0.32 -5.43
CA PRO A 54 -2.67 1.05 -5.20
C PRO A 54 -2.37 1.97 -6.39
N VAL A 55 -2.17 3.25 -6.09
CA VAL A 55 -1.75 4.27 -7.05
C VAL A 55 -0.27 4.55 -6.84
N ILE A 56 0.53 4.48 -7.90
CA ILE A 56 1.96 4.74 -7.86
C ILE A 56 2.21 6.17 -8.34
N GLY A 57 2.65 7.01 -7.42
CA GLY A 57 3.09 8.38 -7.68
C GLY A 57 4.61 8.52 -7.58
N ILE A 58 5.19 9.36 -8.43
CA ILE A 58 6.59 9.77 -8.35
C ILE A 58 6.64 11.23 -7.93
N LEU A 59 7.43 11.55 -6.91
CA LEU A 59 7.75 12.92 -6.58
C LEU A 59 8.74 13.46 -7.62
N SER A 60 8.35 14.51 -8.34
CA SER A 60 9.21 15.14 -9.35
C SER A 60 10.41 15.85 -8.69
N ASP A 61 10.23 16.31 -7.44
CA ASP A 61 11.26 16.88 -6.58
C ASP A 61 11.02 16.42 -5.12
N ARG A 62 11.93 15.60 -4.58
CA ARG A 62 11.83 15.09 -3.20
C ARG A 62 12.05 16.19 -2.15
N ASP A 63 12.86 17.20 -2.45
CA ASP A 63 13.20 18.29 -1.54
C ASP A 63 12.07 19.32 -1.45
N ALA A 64 11.23 19.39 -2.48
CA ALA A 64 10.00 20.20 -2.47
C ALA A 64 8.91 19.64 -1.54
N PHE A 65 9.02 18.38 -1.10
CA PHE A 65 8.06 17.75 -0.21
C PHE A 65 8.56 17.65 1.23
N THR A 66 7.95 18.45 2.11
CA THR A 66 8.09 18.30 3.58
C THR A 66 6.77 17.77 4.15
N PRO A 67 6.74 16.52 4.68
CA PRO A 67 5.53 15.95 5.26
C PRO A 67 4.95 16.84 6.37
N THR A 68 3.65 17.10 6.31
CA THR A 68 2.89 17.82 7.32
C THR A 68 1.74 16.92 7.79
N PRO A 69 1.99 16.00 8.74
CA PRO A 69 1.00 15.02 9.15
C PRO A 69 -0.20 15.65 9.85
N ASN A 70 -1.41 15.23 9.47
CA ASN A 70 -2.62 15.52 10.22
C ASN A 70 -2.63 14.71 11.51
N VAL A 71 -2.41 15.36 12.65
CA VAL A 71 -2.30 14.70 13.96
C VAL A 71 -3.57 13.99 14.41
N ALA A 72 -4.72 14.23 13.77
CA ALA A 72 -5.95 13.50 14.04
C ALA A 72 -5.92 12.06 13.49
N GLU A 73 -5.10 11.81 12.47
CA GLU A 73 -5.07 10.55 11.69
C GLU A 73 -3.68 9.91 11.66
N VAL A 74 -2.64 10.73 11.61
CA VAL A 74 -1.24 10.31 11.40
C VAL A 74 -0.37 10.68 12.60
N VAL A 75 0.15 9.64 13.25
CA VAL A 75 1.05 9.79 14.41
C VAL A 75 2.50 10.02 13.98
N ASP A 76 2.90 9.50 12.82
CA ASP A 76 4.28 9.53 12.35
C ASP A 76 4.37 9.28 10.84
N VAL A 77 5.38 9.86 10.20
CA VAL A 77 5.66 9.66 8.76
C VAL A 77 7.13 9.29 8.60
N PHE A 78 7.41 8.29 7.77
CA PHE A 78 8.76 7.86 7.46
C PHE A 78 8.86 7.35 6.02
N ASP A 79 10.07 7.34 5.47
CA ASP A 79 10.38 6.70 4.20
C ASP A 79 11.22 5.42 4.41
N ALA A 80 11.09 4.49 3.47
CA ALA A 80 11.80 3.22 3.46
C ALA A 80 12.29 2.90 2.03
N PRO A 81 13.48 2.32 1.86
CA PRO A 81 13.97 1.91 0.55
C PRO A 81 13.04 0.86 -0.08
N LEU A 82 12.49 1.15 -1.26
CA LEU A 82 11.54 0.24 -1.91
C LEU A 82 12.15 -1.15 -2.19
N ASP A 83 13.47 -1.22 -2.44
CA ASP A 83 14.16 -2.47 -2.73
C ASP A 83 14.19 -3.44 -1.52
N MET A 84 13.98 -2.94 -0.30
CA MET A 84 13.93 -3.78 0.90
C MET A 84 12.80 -4.81 0.86
N PHE A 85 11.70 -4.50 0.17
CA PHE A 85 10.54 -5.39 0.08
C PHE A 85 10.76 -6.58 -0.86
N LEU A 86 11.92 -6.66 -1.51
CA LEU A 86 12.31 -7.80 -2.32
C LEU A 86 13.35 -8.69 -1.65
N LYS A 87 13.90 -8.29 -0.51
CA LYS A 87 15.00 -9.03 0.13
C LYS A 87 14.53 -9.83 1.34
N ASP A 88 15.23 -10.92 1.63
CA ASP A 88 14.92 -11.81 2.76
C ASP A 88 15.65 -11.41 4.06
N GLU A 89 16.09 -10.15 4.18
CA GLU A 89 16.71 -9.64 5.40
C GLU A 89 15.71 -8.87 6.27
N ASN A 90 15.81 -9.04 7.59
CA ASN A 90 14.91 -8.40 8.59
C ASN A 90 13.42 -8.62 8.27
N ARG A 91 13.13 -9.75 7.64
CA ARG A 91 11.80 -10.19 7.23
C ARG A 91 11.44 -11.49 7.92
N ARG A 92 10.17 -11.63 8.27
CA ARG A 92 9.56 -12.91 8.67
C ARG A 92 8.24 -13.11 7.95
N SER A 93 7.75 -14.35 7.92
CA SER A 93 6.42 -14.67 7.38
C SER A 93 5.68 -15.65 8.26
N GLU A 94 4.36 -15.54 8.26
CA GLU A 94 3.45 -16.43 8.97
C GLU A 94 2.45 -17.01 7.99
N LYS A 95 2.26 -18.33 8.04
CA LYS A 95 1.24 -19.00 7.25
C LYS A 95 -0.14 -18.74 7.86
N ARG A 96 -1.09 -18.32 7.04
CA ARG A 96 -2.48 -18.14 7.43
C ARG A 96 -3.41 -18.83 6.45
N GLU A 97 -4.62 -19.09 6.89
CA GLU A 97 -5.69 -19.63 6.07
C GLU A 97 -6.79 -18.58 5.95
N TRP A 98 -7.33 -18.42 4.75
CA TRP A 98 -8.51 -17.60 4.50
C TRP A 98 -9.38 -18.27 3.44
N MET A 99 -10.65 -18.51 3.79
CA MET A 99 -11.62 -19.22 2.93
C MET A 99 -11.10 -20.57 2.40
N GLY A 100 -10.29 -21.28 3.19
CA GLY A 100 -9.71 -22.58 2.82
C GLY A 100 -8.46 -22.50 1.93
N ASP A 101 -8.01 -21.29 1.57
CA ASP A 101 -6.74 -21.08 0.87
C ASP A 101 -5.67 -20.62 1.86
N GLU A 102 -4.52 -21.30 1.84
CA GLU A 102 -3.36 -20.89 2.63
C GLU A 102 -2.56 -19.79 1.92
N TYR A 103 -2.11 -18.79 2.66
CA TYR A 103 -1.29 -17.68 2.19
C TYR A 103 -0.23 -17.28 3.22
N LEU A 104 0.79 -16.53 2.80
CA LEU A 104 1.81 -15.99 3.68
C LEU A 104 1.53 -14.52 4.00
N VAL A 105 1.53 -14.19 5.29
CA VAL A 105 1.59 -12.81 5.75
C VAL A 105 3.06 -12.45 5.95
N HIS A 106 3.52 -11.41 5.27
CA HIS A 106 4.88 -10.90 5.41
C HIS A 106 4.96 -9.79 6.44
N TYR A 107 6.08 -9.76 7.15
CA TYR A 107 6.43 -8.78 8.18
C TYR A 107 7.85 -8.30 7.91
N PHE A 108 8.05 -6.99 7.88
CA PHE A 108 9.34 -6.33 7.74
C PHE A 108 9.55 -5.43 8.95
N ASP A 109 10.61 -5.70 9.70
CA ASP A 109 11.06 -4.84 10.79
C ASP A 109 12.00 -3.78 10.21
N TYR A 110 11.64 -2.50 10.37
CA TYR A 110 12.40 -1.37 9.83
C TYR A 110 12.71 -0.36 10.92
N GLU A 111 13.96 0.11 10.96
CA GLU A 111 14.40 1.12 11.93
C GLU A 111 14.92 2.36 11.20
N THR A 112 14.34 3.52 11.51
CA THR A 112 14.78 4.81 10.99
C THR A 112 14.49 5.90 12.02
N GLY A 113 15.30 6.96 12.05
CA GLY A 113 15.11 8.07 13.00
C GLY A 113 15.11 7.65 14.48
N GLY A 114 15.73 6.52 14.83
CA GLY A 114 15.73 5.96 16.19
C GLY A 114 14.40 5.31 16.62
N LYS A 115 13.48 5.07 15.67
CA LYS A 115 12.18 4.42 15.89
C LYS A 115 12.10 3.13 15.09
N LYS A 116 11.34 2.17 15.62
CA LYS A 116 11.07 0.87 14.97
C LYS A 116 9.64 0.83 14.42
N TYR A 117 9.52 0.39 13.19
CA TYR A 117 8.26 0.24 12.46
C TYR A 117 8.12 -1.21 12.01
N LEU A 118 6.90 -1.73 12.14
CA LEU A 118 6.53 -3.04 11.62
C LEU A 118 5.62 -2.85 10.41
N ILE A 119 6.13 -3.19 9.23
CA ILE A 119 5.38 -3.14 7.97
C ILE A 119 4.88 -4.54 7.66
N TRP A 120 3.57 -4.72 7.59
CA TRP A 120 2.98 -6.06 7.47
C TRP A 120 1.60 -6.04 6.80
N GLY A 121 1.05 -7.23 6.53
CA GLY A 121 -0.31 -7.39 6.01
C GLY A 121 -0.48 -6.80 4.61
N LEU A 122 -1.60 -6.10 4.39
CA LEU A 122 -1.94 -5.52 3.08
C LEU A 122 -0.87 -4.52 2.61
N THR A 123 -0.38 -3.66 3.52
CA THR A 123 0.68 -2.69 3.23
C THR A 123 1.93 -3.38 2.69
N ALA A 124 2.39 -4.45 3.34
CA ALA A 124 3.55 -5.22 2.88
C ALA A 124 3.28 -5.88 1.51
N GLY A 125 2.10 -6.46 1.30
CA GLY A 125 1.74 -7.06 0.01
C GLY A 125 1.76 -6.05 -1.15
N ILE A 126 1.21 -4.85 -0.94
CA ILE A 126 1.26 -3.77 -1.93
C ILE A 126 2.71 -3.37 -2.23
N LEU A 127 3.54 -3.21 -1.20
CA LEU A 127 4.94 -2.79 -1.35
C LEU A 127 5.81 -3.85 -2.03
N ILE A 128 5.61 -5.15 -1.74
CA ILE A 128 6.27 -6.26 -2.46
C ILE A 128 5.91 -6.20 -3.95
N ARG A 129 4.63 -6.01 -4.26
CA ARG A 129 4.17 -5.93 -5.65
C ARG A 129 4.71 -4.71 -6.38
N ALA A 130 4.63 -3.54 -5.75
CA ALA A 130 5.17 -2.29 -6.28
C ALA A 130 6.67 -2.43 -6.58
N ALA A 131 7.46 -2.93 -5.61
CA ALA A 131 8.88 -3.16 -5.78
C ALA A 131 9.15 -4.16 -6.93
N SER A 132 8.37 -5.23 -7.04
CA SER A 132 8.55 -6.24 -8.08
C SER A 132 8.32 -5.66 -9.48
N VAL A 133 7.33 -4.77 -9.64
CA VAL A 133 7.04 -4.07 -10.90
C VAL A 133 8.16 -3.07 -11.22
N VAL A 134 8.53 -2.23 -10.26
CA VAL A 134 9.53 -1.16 -10.44
C VAL A 134 10.91 -1.74 -10.78
N TYR A 135 11.36 -2.76 -10.04
CA TYR A 135 12.67 -3.39 -10.26
C TYR A 135 12.65 -4.54 -11.27
N GLN A 136 11.49 -4.88 -11.82
CA GLN A 136 11.29 -5.95 -12.81
C GLN A 136 11.89 -7.30 -12.36
N ARG A 137 11.78 -7.62 -11.07
CA ARG A 137 12.27 -8.88 -10.50
C ARG A 137 11.34 -9.36 -9.37
N PRO A 138 11.23 -10.68 -9.13
CA PRO A 138 10.48 -11.19 -7.99
C PRO A 138 11.22 -10.93 -6.67
N PRO A 139 10.52 -11.04 -5.51
CA PRO A 139 11.19 -11.09 -4.22
C PRO A 139 12.07 -12.34 -4.09
N ASP A 140 13.08 -12.26 -3.23
CA ASP A 140 14.04 -13.33 -2.93
C ASP A 140 13.44 -14.39 -1.95
N PHE A 141 12.14 -14.29 -1.68
CA PHE A 141 11.38 -15.17 -0.79
C PHE A 141 10.04 -15.58 -1.43
N LEU A 142 9.42 -16.63 -0.90
CA LEU A 142 8.11 -17.07 -1.35
C LEU A 142 7.02 -16.08 -0.89
N GLU A 143 6.29 -15.48 -1.82
CA GLU A 143 5.21 -14.54 -1.52
C GLU A 143 3.90 -15.23 -1.11
N GLN A 144 3.55 -16.34 -1.77
CA GLN A 144 2.27 -17.08 -1.60
C GLN A 144 1.07 -16.18 -1.26
N THR A 145 0.57 -15.44 -2.25
CA THR A 145 -0.55 -14.50 -2.08
C THR A 145 -1.89 -15.22 -1.92
N PRO A 146 -2.87 -14.60 -1.23
CA PRO A 146 -4.23 -15.12 -1.20
C PRO A 146 -4.81 -15.18 -2.62
N LYS A 147 -5.45 -16.30 -2.95
CA LYS A 147 -6.18 -16.44 -4.21
C LYS A 147 -7.54 -15.77 -4.09
N PHE A 148 -7.58 -14.45 -4.17
CA PHE A 148 -8.84 -13.72 -4.19
C PHE A 148 -9.60 -14.02 -5.48
N LYS A 149 -10.72 -14.73 -5.39
CA LYS A 149 -11.70 -14.80 -6.48
C LYS A 149 -12.47 -13.48 -6.50
N VAL A 150 -11.88 -12.42 -7.05
CA VAL A 150 -12.61 -11.18 -7.30
C VAL A 150 -13.56 -11.45 -8.48
N PRO A 151 -14.89 -11.30 -8.31
CA PRO A 151 -15.81 -11.38 -9.45
C PRO A 151 -15.37 -10.35 -10.49
N ARG A 152 -15.29 -10.74 -11.77
CA ARG A 152 -14.87 -9.88 -12.89
C ARG A 152 -15.67 -8.57 -13.02
N VAL A 153 -16.81 -8.46 -12.35
CA VAL A 153 -17.66 -7.29 -12.31
C VAL A 153 -18.18 -7.15 -10.87
N LEU A 154 -17.66 -6.17 -10.13
CA LEU A 154 -18.30 -5.66 -8.92
C LEU A 154 -19.09 -4.43 -9.38
N GLY A 155 -20.39 -4.61 -9.65
CA GLY A 155 -21.29 -3.47 -9.74
C GLY A 155 -21.31 -2.72 -8.41
N LYS A 156 -21.60 -1.42 -8.42
CA LYS A 156 -21.62 -0.55 -7.22
C LYS A 156 -22.44 -1.11 -6.04
N ASP A 157 -23.35 -2.06 -6.30
CA ASP A 157 -24.23 -2.68 -5.32
C ASP A 157 -23.77 -4.08 -4.83
N THR A 158 -22.54 -4.51 -5.13
CA THR A 158 -22.12 -5.88 -4.78
C THR A 158 -21.68 -5.97 -3.33
N ILE A 159 -22.58 -6.41 -2.45
CA ILE A 159 -22.23 -6.89 -1.11
C ILE A 159 -21.80 -8.36 -1.24
N MET A 160 -20.54 -8.67 -0.95
CA MET A 160 -20.09 -10.06 -0.81
C MET A 160 -20.57 -10.60 0.55
N GLN A 161 -21.39 -11.65 0.52
CA GLN A 161 -21.79 -12.43 1.71
C GLN A 161 -20.66 -13.34 2.19
#